data_AF-A0A4Y2I4P3-F1
#
_entry.id   AF-A0A4Y2I4P3-F1
#
_cell.length_a   1.000
_cell.length_b   1.000
_cell.length_c   1.000
_cell.angle_alpha   90.00
_cell.angle_beta   90.00
_cell.angle_gamma   90.00
#
_symmetry.space_group_name_H-M   'P 1'
#
loop_
_entity.id
_entity.type
_entity.pdbx_description
1 polymer ?
#
loop_
_entity_poly.entity_id
_entity_poly.type
_entity_poly.pdbx_seq_one_letter_code
_entity_poly.pdbx_strand_id
1 'polypeptide(L)'
;MALKSAHSRSQFVNTTKQILSTARDLVGLSWVKAHVGIPGNEWADQHAKLAISVGEELEIPAPRSYLNRKIKSYILHNWLTYWNNYNSASGIRASPSRQLDSSISDSSPLIPLFAHLGGVPWPVVA
;
A
#
# COMPACT_ATOMS: atom_id res chain seq x y z
N MET A 1 -20.03 -8.58 -21.95
CA MET A 1 -19.43 -7.79 -20.86
C MET A 1 -18.64 -6.65 -21.48
N ALA A 2 -18.93 -5.40 -21.12
CA ALA A 2 -18.34 -4.19 -21.74
C ALA A 2 -16.79 -4.13 -21.65
N LEU A 3 -16.21 -4.72 -20.61
CA LEU A 3 -14.75 -4.77 -20.43
C LEU A 3 -14.04 -5.83 -21.29
N LYS A 4 -14.78 -6.77 -21.90
CA LYS A 4 -14.19 -7.83 -22.73
C LYS A 4 -13.92 -7.40 -24.17
N SER A 5 -14.52 -6.30 -24.64
CA SER A 5 -14.26 -5.83 -26.00
C SER A 5 -12.86 -5.21 -26.09
N ALA A 6 -12.18 -5.37 -27.22
CA ALA A 6 -10.88 -4.70 -27.43
C ALA A 6 -11.06 -3.16 -27.43
N HIS A 7 -12.06 -2.67 -28.17
CA HIS A 7 -12.37 -1.25 -28.27
C HIS A 7 -13.82 -1.00 -27.84
N SER A 8 -14.05 0.07 -27.08
CA SER A 8 -15.38 0.55 -26.71
C SER A 8 -15.55 1.98 -27.21
N ARG A 9 -16.78 2.33 -27.63
CA ARG A 9 -17.13 3.72 -27.99
C ARG A 9 -17.33 4.62 -26.76
N SER A 10 -17.49 4.01 -25.58
CA SER A 10 -17.66 4.74 -24.32
C SER A 10 -16.31 5.14 -23.73
N GLN A 11 -16.13 6.45 -23.51
CA GLN A 11 -14.95 6.99 -22.84
C GLN A 11 -14.81 6.40 -21.43
N PHE A 12 -15.91 6.30 -20.69
CA PHE A 12 -15.94 5.70 -19.36
C PHE A 12 -15.35 4.29 -19.35
N VAL A 13 -15.81 3.41 -20.26
CA VAL A 13 -15.31 2.03 -20.36
C VAL A 13 -13.81 2.00 -20.70
N ASN A 14 -13.33 2.88 -21.57
CA ASN A 14 -11.92 2.93 -21.93
C ASN A 14 -11.04 3.41 -20.77
N THR A 15 -11.49 4.43 -20.02
CA THR A 15 -10.82 4.91 -18.81
C THR A 15 -10.77 3.81 -17.74
N THR A 16 -11.88 3.10 -17.52
CA THR A 16 -11.90 1.96 -16.58
C THR A 16 -10.91 0.88 -16.99
N LYS A 17 -10.81 0.54 -18.29
CA LYS A 17 -9.81 -0.43 -18.79
C LYS A 17 -8.38 0.02 -18.50
N GLN A 18 -8.06 1.30 -18.69
CA GLN A 18 -6.73 1.84 -18.39
C GLN A 18 -6.41 1.71 -16.90
N ILE A 19 -7.34 2.08 -16.02
CA ILE A 19 -7.18 1.96 -14.57
C ILE A 19 -6.94 0.50 -14.17
N LEU A 20 -7.74 -0.43 -14.68
CA LEU A 20 -7.58 -1.86 -14.41
C LEU A 20 -6.26 -2.42 -14.93
N SER A 21 -5.79 -1.94 -16.09
CA SER A 21 -4.49 -2.31 -16.63
C SER A 21 -3.34 -1.86 -15.73
N THR A 22 -3.42 -0.66 -15.15
CA THR A 22 -2.43 -0.17 -14.18
C THR A 22 -2.46 -0.97 -12.88
N ALA A 23 -3.60 -1.56 -12.52
CA ALA A 23 -3.80 -2.32 -11.30
C ALA A 23 -3.76 -3.86 -11.49
N ARG A 24 -3.29 -4.34 -12.65
CA ARG A 24 -3.45 -5.74 -13.13
C ARG A 24 -3.02 -6.84 -12.15
N ASP A 25 -2.10 -6.55 -11.24
CA ASP A 25 -1.61 -7.47 -10.21
C ASP A 25 -1.83 -6.98 -8.77
N LEU A 26 -2.54 -5.86 -8.61
CA LEU A 26 -2.81 -5.22 -7.32
C LEU A 26 -4.23 -5.51 -6.82
N VAL A 27 -5.15 -5.86 -7.73
CA VAL A 27 -6.57 -6.08 -7.41
C VAL A 27 -7.12 -7.31 -8.11
N GLY A 28 -7.90 -8.11 -7.38
CA GLY A 28 -8.69 -9.20 -7.93
C GLY A 28 -10.14 -8.77 -8.14
N LEU A 29 -10.71 -9.06 -9.31
CA LEU A 29 -12.12 -8.84 -9.60
C LEU A 29 -12.86 -10.17 -9.65
N SER A 30 -13.92 -10.29 -8.86
CA SER A 30 -14.84 -11.42 -8.92
C SER A 30 -16.28 -10.90 -8.91
N TRP A 31 -17.17 -11.65 -9.56
CA TRP A 31 -18.59 -11.36 -9.50
C TRP A 31 -19.22 -12.10 -8.33
N VAL A 32 -20.02 -11.39 -7.54
CA VAL A 32 -20.71 -11.91 -6.37
C VAL A 32 -22.19 -11.62 -6.52
N LYS A 33 -23.04 -12.58 -6.14
CA LYS A 33 -24.49 -12.43 -6.21
C LYS A 33 -24.97 -11.37 -5.20
N ALA A 34 -25.93 -10.54 -5.62
CA ALA A 34 -26.56 -9.57 -4.74
C ALA A 34 -27.45 -10.24 -3.68
N HIS A 35 -27.62 -9.58 -2.52
CA HIS A 35 -28.56 -9.96 -1.45
C HIS A 35 -28.34 -11.37 -0.86
N VAL A 36 -27.08 -11.80 -0.76
CA VAL A 36 -26.71 -13.07 -0.11
C VAL A 36 -26.19 -12.88 1.32
N GLY A 37 -26.44 -11.74 1.96
CA GLY A 37 -25.97 -11.47 3.32
C GLY A 37 -24.51 -11.00 3.42
N ILE A 38 -23.88 -10.58 2.31
CA ILE A 38 -22.50 -10.07 2.35
C ILE A 38 -22.54 -8.61 2.77
N PRO A 39 -22.07 -8.25 3.99
CA PRO A 39 -22.27 -6.91 4.52
C PRO A 39 -21.72 -5.83 3.60
N GLY A 40 -20.48 -5.96 3.12
CA GLY A 40 -19.88 -4.95 2.25
C GLY A 40 -20.69 -4.64 0.97
N ASN A 41 -21.37 -5.64 0.40
CA ASN A 41 -22.18 -5.46 -0.79
C ASN A 41 -23.54 -4.80 -0.47
N GLU A 42 -24.13 -5.14 0.68
CA GLU A 42 -25.38 -4.54 1.14
C GLU A 42 -25.21 -3.07 1.50
N TRP A 43 -24.09 -2.73 2.16
CA TRP A 43 -23.73 -1.34 2.45
C TRP A 43 -23.55 -0.54 1.15
N ALA A 44 -22.84 -1.10 0.16
CA ALA A 44 -22.66 -0.45 -1.15
C ALA A 44 -24.01 -0.18 -1.87
N ASP A 45 -24.94 -1.13 -1.84
CA ASP A 45 -26.29 -0.98 -2.41
C ASP A 45 -27.12 0.09 -1.69
N GLN A 46 -27.08 0.12 -0.35
CA GLN A 46 -27.74 1.17 0.44
C GLN A 46 -27.22 2.55 0.09
N HIS A 47 -25.90 2.72 -0.01
CA HIS A 47 -25.30 4.00 -0.38
C HIS A 47 -25.66 4.41 -1.81
N ALA A 48 -25.66 3.48 -2.78
CA ALA A 48 -26.09 3.78 -4.14
C ALA A 48 -27.55 4.27 -4.20
N LYS A 49 -28.45 3.65 -3.42
CA LYS A 49 -29.85 4.09 -3.31
C LYS A 49 -29.97 5.48 -2.71
N LEU A 50 -29.22 5.76 -1.63
CA LEU A 50 -29.20 7.09 -1.00
C LEU A 50 -28.72 8.16 -1.97
N ALA A 51 -27.63 7.91 -2.69
CA ALA A 51 -27.10 8.84 -3.69
C ALA A 51 -28.11 9.16 -4.80
N ILE A 52 -28.89 8.18 -5.26
CA ILE A 52 -29.97 8.40 -6.24
C ILE A 52 -31.12 9.22 -5.63
N SER A 53 -31.50 8.94 -4.39
CA SER A 53 -32.68 9.56 -3.76
C SER A 53 -32.45 10.97 -3.23
N VAL A 54 -31.27 11.25 -2.67
CA VAL A 54 -30.94 12.51 -1.98
C VAL A 54 -29.98 13.36 -2.81
N GLY A 55 -29.25 12.75 -3.76
CA GLY A 55 -28.19 13.43 -4.51
C GLY A 55 -26.93 13.68 -3.70
N GLU A 56 -26.81 13.09 -2.51
CA GLU A 56 -25.66 13.30 -1.63
C GLU A 56 -24.46 12.47 -2.11
N GLU A 57 -23.35 13.14 -2.38
CA GLU A 57 -22.07 12.49 -2.70
C GLU A 57 -21.42 12.01 -1.41
N LEU A 58 -21.22 10.69 -1.31
CA LEU A 58 -20.56 10.10 -0.15
C LEU A 58 -19.05 10.30 -0.27
N GLU A 59 -18.48 11.26 0.46
CA GLU A 59 -17.04 11.35 0.63
C GLU A 59 -16.55 10.21 1.54
N ILE A 60 -15.96 9.18 0.94
CA ILE A 60 -15.30 8.11 1.68
C ILE A 60 -13.87 8.57 1.99
N PRO A 61 -13.51 8.86 3.25
CA PRO A 61 -12.16 9.27 3.59
C PRO A 61 -11.19 8.12 3.33
N ALA A 62 -9.95 8.46 2.96
CA ALA A 62 -8.92 7.47 2.70
C ALA A 62 -8.74 6.55 3.93
N PRO A 63 -8.75 5.22 3.76
CA PRO A 63 -8.58 4.29 4.86
C PRO A 63 -7.29 4.57 5.63
N ARG A 64 -7.30 4.39 6.96
CA ARG A 64 -6.09 4.58 7.79
C ARG A 64 -4.90 3.75 7.30
N SER A 65 -5.17 2.55 6.78
CA SER A 65 -4.16 1.68 6.18
C SER A 65 -3.48 2.31 4.95
N TYR A 66 -4.22 3.06 4.13
CA TYR A 66 -3.68 3.79 2.98
C TYR A 66 -2.67 4.85 3.44
N LEU A 67 -3.04 5.66 4.44
CA LEU A 67 -2.16 6.68 5.02
C LEU A 67 -0.92 6.03 5.65
N ASN A 68 -1.10 4.98 6.45
CA ASN A 68 0.01 4.25 7.07
C ASN A 68 0.98 3.69 6.02
N ARG A 69 0.48 3.12 4.93
CA ARG A 69 1.31 2.61 3.84
C ARG A 69 2.10 3.73 3.17
N LYS A 70 1.46 4.87 2.89
CA LYS A 70 2.10 6.04 2.27
C LYS A 70 3.22 6.60 3.16
N ILE A 71 2.95 6.79 4.45
CA ILE A 71 3.94 7.28 5.42
C ILE A 71 5.13 6.32 5.52
N LYS A 72 4.88 5.02 5.67
CA LYS A 72 5.95 4.01 5.72
C LYS A 72 6.82 4.04 4.46
N SER A 73 6.20 4.08 3.28
CA SER A 73 6.92 4.14 2.01
C SER A 73 7.79 5.39 1.89
N TYR A 74 7.29 6.54 2.34
CA TYR A 74 8.02 7.80 2.32
C TYR A 74 9.26 7.77 3.23
N ILE A 75 9.09 7.30 4.48
CA ILE A 75 10.19 7.18 5.44
C ILE A 75 11.26 6.23 4.92
N LEU A 76 10.87 5.04 4.42
CA LEU A 76 11.81 4.07 3.88
C LEU A 76 12.57 4.60 2.67
N HIS A 77 11.90 5.33 1.77
CA HIS A 77 12.54 5.92 0.60
C HIS A 77 13.57 6.98 1.00
N ASN A 78 13.22 7.89 1.92
CA ASN A 78 14.15 8.90 2.41
C ASN A 78 15.36 8.28 3.11
N TRP A 79 15.14 7.26 3.94
CA TRP A 79 16.21 6.54 4.60
C TRP A 79 17.14 5.87 3.60
N LEU A 80 16.59 5.17 2.61
CA LEU A 80 17.35 4.51 1.55
C LEU A 80 18.18 5.53 0.76
N THR A 81 17.60 6.67 0.41
CA THR A 81 18.29 7.75 -0.30
C THR A 81 19.42 8.34 0.55
N TYR A 82 19.18 8.62 1.83
CA TYR A 82 20.21 9.10 2.76
C TYR A 82 21.39 8.13 2.85
N TRP A 83 21.09 6.84 3.05
CA TRP A 83 22.11 5.80 3.17
C TRP A 83 22.94 5.62 1.89
N ASN A 84 22.28 5.61 0.72
CA ASN A 84 22.96 5.51 -0.58
C ASN A 84 23.85 6.71 -0.88
N ASN A 85 23.43 7.91 -0.46
CA ASN A 85 24.22 9.13 -0.61
C ASN A 85 25.43 9.13 0.34
N TYR A 86 25.31 8.58 1.55
CA TYR A 86 26.43 8.42 2.49
C TYR A 86 27.51 7.47 1.95
N ASN A 87 27.09 6.35 1.34
CA ASN A 87 28.00 5.40 0.68
C ASN A 87 28.72 5.97 -0.56
N SER A 88 28.21 7.06 -1.13
CA SER A 88 28.82 7.73 -2.29
C SER A 88 29.87 8.78 -1.89
N ALA A 89 29.86 9.25 -0.64
CA ALA A 89 30.79 10.26 -0.11
C ALA A 89 31.97 9.68 0.70
N SER A 90 31.92 8.42 1.11
CA SER A 90 33.06 7.71 1.69
C SER A 90 33.14 6.32 1.09
N GLY A 91 34.12 6.15 0.18
CA GLY A 91 34.33 4.90 -0.54
C GLY A 91 34.79 3.77 0.37
N ILE A 92 33.87 3.08 1.03
CA ILE A 92 34.14 1.76 1.60
C ILE A 92 32.98 0.83 1.24
N ARG A 93 33.28 -0.08 0.33
CA ARG A 93 32.38 -1.13 -0.14
C ARG A 93 32.10 -2.10 1.00
N ALA A 94 30.86 -2.16 1.47
CA ALA A 94 30.33 -3.34 2.14
C ALA A 94 28.96 -3.65 1.53
N SER A 95 28.98 -4.17 0.30
CA SER A 95 27.82 -4.85 -0.27
C SER A 95 27.62 -6.16 0.48
N PRO A 96 26.48 -6.42 1.14
CA PRO A 96 26.12 -7.79 1.41
C PRO A 96 25.70 -8.38 0.08
N SER A 97 26.56 -9.22 -0.48
CA SER A 97 26.20 -10.13 -1.56
C SER A 97 24.88 -10.80 -1.21
N ARG A 98 23.87 -10.65 -2.07
CA ARG A 98 22.68 -11.50 -2.04
C ARG A 98 23.13 -12.94 -2.25
N GLN A 99 23.32 -13.67 -1.17
CA GLN A 99 23.21 -15.12 -1.20
C GLN A 99 21.85 -15.44 -0.58
N LEU A 100 20.94 -15.83 -1.46
CA LEU A 100 19.61 -16.32 -1.09
C LEU A 100 19.82 -17.71 -0.48
N ASP A 101 19.99 -17.79 0.84
CA ASP A 101 19.80 -19.04 1.56
C ASP A 101 18.33 -19.15 1.94
N SER A 102 17.65 -20.07 1.27
CA SER A 102 16.28 -20.49 1.55
C SER A 102 16.26 -21.41 2.77
N SER A 103 16.42 -20.86 3.97
CA SER A 103 15.97 -21.45 5.24
C SER A 103 16.25 -20.48 6.38
N ILE A 104 15.22 -19.81 6.89
CA ILE A 104 14.98 -19.52 8.32
C ILE A 104 13.64 -18.81 8.38
N SER A 105 12.64 -19.58 8.83
CA SER A 105 11.41 -19.08 9.39
C SER A 105 11.72 -18.23 10.63
N ASP A 106 11.01 -17.11 10.72
CA ASP A 106 10.83 -16.31 11.94
C ASP A 106 12.02 -15.47 12.39
N SER A 107 12.01 -14.20 12.00
CA SER A 107 12.39 -13.04 12.84
C SER A 107 12.28 -11.76 12.01
N SER A 108 11.25 -10.97 12.29
CA SER A 108 11.12 -9.61 11.78
C SER A 108 12.34 -8.78 12.23
N PRO A 109 13.00 -7.99 11.37
CA PRO A 109 14.06 -7.11 11.86
C PRO A 109 13.41 -5.96 12.63
N LEU A 110 13.57 -5.99 13.95
CA LEU A 110 13.26 -4.87 14.82
C LEU A 110 14.07 -3.66 14.34
N ILE A 111 13.35 -2.61 13.94
CA ILE A 111 13.91 -1.29 13.68
C ILE A 111 14.58 -0.83 14.98
N PRO A 112 15.88 -0.47 15.01
CA PRO A 112 16.49 0.08 16.21
C PRO A 112 15.91 1.48 16.45
N LEU A 113 15.06 1.57 17.46
CA LEU A 113 14.56 2.82 18.03
C LEU A 113 15.71 3.48 18.80
N PHE A 114 16.48 4.36 18.15
CA PHE A 114 17.33 5.31 18.85
C PHE A 114 16.65 6.68 18.88
N ALA A 115 15.96 6.93 19.99
CA ALA A 115 15.98 8.23 20.65
C ALA A 115 17.41 8.46 21.19
N HIS A 116 17.98 9.65 21.32
CA HIS A 116 17.73 11.01 20.87
C HIS A 116 19.03 11.77 21.23
N LEU A 117 19.25 12.97 20.70
CA LEU A 117 20.12 13.96 21.36
C LEU A 117 19.72 14.02 22.85
N GLY A 118 20.58 13.91 23.85
CA GLY A 118 22.01 13.65 23.93
C GLY A 118 22.30 13.69 25.43
N GLY A 119 22.96 12.67 25.98
CA GLY A 119 23.24 12.63 27.41
C GLY A 119 23.29 11.24 28.03
N VAL A 120 24.48 10.95 28.57
CA VAL A 120 24.85 10.08 29.70
C VAL A 120 24.62 8.56 29.58
N PRO A 121 25.67 7.73 29.84
CA PRO A 121 25.61 6.28 29.71
C PRO A 121 25.02 5.62 30.97
N TRP A 122 24.28 4.53 30.80
CA TRP A 122 23.79 3.71 31.92
C TRP A 122 24.82 2.64 32.33
N PRO A 123 24.91 2.29 33.62
CA PRO A 123 25.89 1.35 34.13
C PRO A 123 25.48 -0.12 33.92
N VAL A 124 26.49 -0.95 34.06
CA VAL A 124 26.58 -2.39 33.80
C VAL A 124 25.77 -3.23 34.81
N VAL A 125 25.05 -4.21 34.26
CA VAL A 125 24.64 -5.54 34.79
C VAL A 125 24.02 -5.62 36.20
N ALA A 126 22.73 -6.00 36.24
CA ALA A 126 22.23 -7.29 36.73
C ALA A 126 20.87 -7.59 36.08
#